data_AF-A0A3Q2XMY6-F1
#
_entry.id   AF-A0A3Q2XMY6-F1
#
_cell.length_a   1.000
_cell.length_b   1.000
_cell.length_c   1.000
_cell.angle_alpha   90.00
_cell.angle_beta   90.00
_cell.angle_gamma   90.00
#
_symmetry.space_group_name_H-M   'P 1'
#
loop_
_entity.id
_entity.type
_entity.pdbx_description
1 polymer ?
#
loop_
_entity_poly.entity_id
_entity_poly.type
_entity_poly.pdbx_seq_one_letter_code
_entity_poly.pdbx_strand_id
1 'polypeptide(L)'
;MSTDAEMECFGAAAVYLRKPEKERIEAQNTPFDAKTSYFVTEANEMYLKGKLLKREGGKATVETICGKSLTVKEDEIFPMNPPKFDKIEDMAMMTHLSEPSVLYNLKERYAAWMIYTYSGLFCVTVNPYKWLPVYDSGVVAGYRGKKRIEAPPHIFSISDNAYQFMLQRENQSVLIGESGAGKTVNTKRVIQYFATIAVPGGKKQEHSSGKMQGSLEDQIIAANPLLEAYGNAKTVRNDNSSRFGKFIRIHFGTTGKLASADIETLLEKSRVTFQLSAERSYHIFYQLMTGHKPELLALLITTNPYDYPMISQGEITVKSINDIEEFIATDTAIDILGFTAEEKVSMYKLTGAVMQHGNMKFKQKQREEQAEPDGTEADKVSYLMGLNSADLLKALCYPRVKVGNEFVTKGQTVPQVNNSVSALCKSVYEKMFLWMVVRINEMLDTKQPRSFFIGVLDIAGFEIFDFNSLEQLCINFTNEKLQQFFNHHMFVLEQEEYKKEGIEWEFIDFGMDLAACIELIEKTTCHCSQWESSPSLKRSACSPRLQTPSRTNCTTSTLARTSPLRSQSRLKARPRPTSP
;
A
#
# COMPACT_ATOMS: atom_id res chain seq x y z
N MET A 1 -31.50 -12.83 -6.42
CA MET A 1 -30.92 -12.09 -5.28
C MET A 1 -31.52 -12.66 -4.01
N SER A 2 -30.75 -12.74 -2.93
CA SER A 2 -31.21 -13.30 -1.66
C SER A 2 -32.45 -12.59 -1.13
N THR A 3 -33.33 -13.38 -0.53
CA THR A 3 -34.50 -12.89 0.23
C THR A 3 -34.09 -12.31 1.58
N ASP A 4 -34.95 -11.54 2.22
CA ASP A 4 -34.70 -11.03 3.58
C ASP A 4 -34.45 -12.18 4.59
N ALA A 5 -35.03 -13.37 4.35
CA ALA A 5 -34.80 -14.58 5.15
C ALA A 5 -33.34 -15.07 5.09
N GLU A 6 -32.69 -14.99 3.92
CA GLU A 6 -31.28 -15.37 3.78
C GLU A 6 -30.33 -14.40 4.49
N MET A 7 -30.79 -13.17 4.75
CA MET A 7 -30.01 -12.15 5.45
C MET A 7 -30.06 -12.29 6.99
N GLU A 8 -30.98 -13.10 7.54
CA GLU A 8 -31.12 -13.32 8.98
C GLU A 8 -29.84 -13.85 9.63
N CYS A 9 -29.06 -14.64 8.89
CA CYS A 9 -27.78 -15.19 9.37
C CYS A 9 -26.74 -14.10 9.72
N PHE A 10 -26.89 -12.88 9.20
CA PHE A 10 -26.01 -11.75 9.48
C PHE A 10 -26.48 -10.90 10.68
N GLY A 11 -27.67 -11.16 11.24
CA GLY A 11 -28.19 -10.46 12.42
C GLY A 11 -28.17 -8.93 12.27
N ALA A 12 -27.59 -8.25 13.26
CA ALA A 12 -27.47 -6.78 13.26
C ALA A 12 -26.62 -6.23 12.10
N ALA A 13 -25.76 -7.05 11.48
CA ALA A 13 -24.94 -6.65 10.34
C ALA A 13 -25.73 -6.57 9.03
N ALA A 14 -26.89 -7.23 8.93
CA ALA A 14 -27.65 -7.37 7.68
C ALA A 14 -27.91 -6.03 6.99
N VAL A 15 -28.35 -5.02 7.75
CA VAL A 15 -28.69 -3.67 7.25
C VAL A 15 -27.48 -2.93 6.65
N TYR A 16 -26.27 -3.28 7.08
CA TYR A 16 -25.00 -2.72 6.59
C TYR A 16 -24.42 -3.50 5.41
N LEU A 17 -24.96 -4.69 5.09
CA LEU A 17 -24.54 -5.51 3.97
C LEU A 17 -25.50 -5.40 2.79
N ARG A 18 -26.81 -5.41 3.05
CA ARG A 18 -27.87 -5.29 2.04
C ARG A 18 -29.12 -4.64 2.61
N LYS A 19 -29.77 -3.80 1.80
CA LYS A 19 -31.06 -3.20 2.17
C LYS A 19 -32.22 -4.20 2.11
N PRO A 20 -33.25 -4.00 2.96
CA PRO A 20 -34.45 -4.83 2.94
C PRO A 20 -35.04 -4.94 1.54
N GLU A 21 -35.63 -6.09 1.22
CA GLU A 21 -36.22 -6.36 -0.09
C GLU A 21 -37.28 -5.32 -0.46
N LYS A 22 -38.10 -4.89 0.50
CA LYS A 22 -39.10 -3.83 0.31
C LYS A 22 -38.47 -2.52 -0.17
N GLU A 23 -37.42 -2.05 0.49
CA GLU A 23 -36.72 -0.81 0.12
C GLU A 23 -36.07 -0.91 -1.27
N ARG A 24 -35.53 -2.09 -1.62
CA ARG A 24 -34.95 -2.34 -2.94
C ARG A 24 -36.01 -2.28 -4.03
N ILE A 25 -37.17 -2.92 -3.82
CA ILE A 25 -38.28 -2.91 -4.78
C ILE A 25 -38.81 -1.48 -4.97
N GLU A 26 -38.97 -0.72 -3.89
CA GLU A 26 -39.39 0.69 -3.96
C GLU A 26 -38.39 1.54 -4.75
N ALA A 27 -37.10 1.39 -4.49
CA ALA A 27 -36.05 2.12 -5.23
C ALA A 27 -36.03 1.76 -6.72
N GLN A 28 -36.14 0.47 -7.06
CA GLN A 28 -36.12 -0.01 -8.44
C GLN A 28 -37.34 0.45 -9.26
N ASN A 29 -38.47 0.71 -8.60
CA ASN A 29 -39.70 1.17 -9.23
C ASN A 29 -39.80 2.71 -9.35
N THR A 30 -38.74 3.45 -9.01
CA THR A 30 -38.70 4.91 -9.15
C THR A 30 -38.88 5.32 -10.62
N PRO A 31 -39.69 6.35 -10.95
CA PRO A 31 -39.83 6.82 -12.32
C PRO A 31 -38.50 7.28 -12.92
N PHE A 32 -38.18 6.82 -14.12
CA PHE A 32 -36.94 7.13 -14.81
C PHE A 32 -37.15 7.30 -16.32
N ASP A 33 -36.56 8.36 -16.87
CA ASP A 33 -36.52 8.60 -18.31
C ASP A 33 -35.09 8.52 -18.82
N ALA A 34 -34.78 7.44 -19.55
CA ALA A 34 -33.46 7.18 -20.10
C ALA A 34 -33.01 8.21 -21.15
N LYS A 35 -33.95 8.92 -21.80
CA LYS A 35 -33.60 9.90 -22.84
C LYS A 35 -33.18 11.24 -22.25
N THR A 36 -33.62 11.56 -21.03
CA THR A 36 -33.37 12.85 -20.40
C THR A 36 -32.48 12.76 -19.18
N SER A 37 -32.34 11.61 -18.52
CA SER A 37 -31.55 11.48 -17.29
C SER A 37 -30.05 11.36 -17.57
N TYR A 38 -29.28 12.39 -17.20
CA TYR A 38 -27.84 12.49 -17.45
C TYR A 38 -27.09 12.99 -16.21
N PHE A 39 -25.83 12.57 -16.09
CA PHE A 39 -24.82 13.24 -15.28
C PHE A 39 -24.18 14.36 -16.10
N VAL A 40 -23.86 15.46 -15.44
CA VAL A 40 -23.17 16.62 -16.03
C VAL A 40 -21.96 16.99 -15.18
N THR A 41 -20.84 17.36 -15.82
CA THR A 41 -19.66 17.82 -15.09
C THR A 41 -19.88 19.18 -14.45
N GLU A 42 -19.35 19.37 -13.24
CA GLU A 42 -19.37 20.63 -12.52
C GLU A 42 -18.07 20.79 -11.71
N ALA A 43 -17.57 22.02 -11.60
CA ALA A 43 -16.22 22.28 -11.10
C ALA A 43 -16.03 21.98 -9.60
N ASN A 44 -17.08 22.07 -8.79
CA ASN A 44 -17.03 21.91 -7.34
C ASN A 44 -17.38 20.48 -6.87
N GLU A 45 -18.43 19.88 -7.45
CA GLU A 45 -18.94 18.55 -7.07
C GLU A 45 -18.49 17.43 -8.03
N MET A 46 -17.63 17.74 -9.01
CA MET A 46 -17.24 16.91 -10.16
C MET A 46 -18.38 16.53 -11.09
N TYR A 47 -19.43 15.90 -10.57
CA TYR A 47 -20.55 15.36 -11.35
C TYR A 47 -21.88 15.57 -10.63
N LEU A 48 -22.87 16.15 -11.32
CA LEU A 48 -24.23 16.35 -10.84
C LEU A 48 -25.24 15.53 -11.64
N LYS A 49 -26.29 15.04 -10.99
CA LYS A 49 -27.47 14.48 -11.66
C LYS A 49 -28.32 15.60 -12.25
N GLY A 50 -28.87 15.38 -13.43
CA GLY A 50 -29.76 16.34 -14.08
C GLY A 50 -30.59 15.77 -15.22
N LYS A 51 -31.44 16.65 -15.77
CA LYS A 51 -32.29 16.40 -16.93
C LYS A 51 -31.76 17.17 -18.13
N LEU A 52 -31.48 16.46 -19.21
CA LEU A 52 -31.09 17.03 -20.49
C LEU A 52 -32.27 17.81 -21.07
N LEU A 53 -32.07 19.12 -21.32
CA LEU A 53 -33.07 19.99 -21.93
C LEU A 53 -32.89 20.05 -23.45
N LYS A 54 -31.66 20.28 -23.92
CA LYS A 54 -31.37 20.43 -25.35
C LYS A 54 -29.93 20.08 -25.71
N ARG A 55 -29.74 19.68 -26.97
CA ARG A 55 -28.43 19.46 -27.61
C ARG A 55 -28.36 20.28 -28.89
N GLU A 56 -27.48 21.27 -28.92
CA GLU A 56 -27.34 22.20 -30.04
C GLU A 56 -25.86 22.58 -30.21
N GLY A 57 -25.35 22.56 -31.45
CA GLY A 57 -24.01 23.06 -31.77
C GLY A 57 -22.84 22.38 -31.04
N GLY A 58 -22.95 21.08 -30.74
CA GLY A 58 -21.92 20.32 -30.01
C GLY A 58 -21.88 20.58 -28.49
N LYS A 59 -22.91 21.25 -27.96
CA LYS A 59 -23.10 21.49 -26.53
C LYS A 59 -24.41 20.88 -26.05
N ALA A 60 -24.44 20.53 -24.77
CA ALA A 60 -25.61 20.01 -24.10
C ALA A 60 -25.98 20.94 -22.93
N THR A 61 -27.25 21.31 -22.82
CA THR A 61 -27.79 22.03 -21.67
C THR A 61 -28.53 21.04 -20.77
N VAL A 62 -28.08 20.90 -19.53
CA VAL A 62 -28.63 20.01 -18.51
C VAL A 62 -29.11 20.84 -17.33
N GLU A 63 -30.36 20.64 -16.93
CA GLU A 63 -30.93 21.17 -15.69
C GLU A 63 -30.61 20.21 -14.53
N THR A 64 -29.78 20.68 -13.60
CA THR A 64 -29.41 19.90 -12.41
C THR A 64 -30.60 19.75 -11.46
N ILE A 65 -30.60 18.71 -10.61
CA ILE A 65 -31.63 18.52 -9.57
C ILE A 65 -31.73 19.73 -8.63
N CYS A 66 -30.65 20.50 -8.46
CA CYS A 66 -30.61 21.73 -7.67
C CYS A 66 -31.21 22.96 -8.37
N GLY A 67 -31.84 22.79 -9.54
CA GLY A 67 -32.47 23.88 -10.31
C GLY A 67 -31.51 24.78 -11.08
N LYS A 68 -30.22 24.44 -11.15
CA LYS A 68 -29.22 25.16 -11.95
C LYS A 68 -29.12 24.56 -13.35
N SER A 69 -29.16 25.39 -14.39
CA SER A 69 -28.92 24.97 -15.78
C SER A 69 -27.45 25.13 -16.15
N LEU A 70 -26.81 24.02 -16.51
CA LEU A 70 -25.41 23.98 -16.95
C LEU A 70 -25.35 23.69 -18.45
N THR A 71 -24.55 24.46 -19.19
CA THR A 71 -24.28 24.19 -20.60
C THR A 71 -22.83 23.79 -20.76
N VAL A 72 -22.63 22.52 -21.08
CA VAL A 72 -21.31 21.88 -21.19
C VAL A 72 -21.12 21.30 -22.60
N LYS A 73 -19.95 20.77 -22.89
CA LYS A 73 -19.73 20.03 -24.14
C LYS A 73 -20.46 18.69 -24.11
N GLU A 74 -20.73 18.12 -25.28
CA GLU A 74 -21.43 16.83 -25.34
C GLU A 74 -20.61 15.66 -24.75
N ASP A 75 -19.27 15.76 -24.72
CA ASP A 75 -18.40 14.77 -24.06
C ASP A 75 -18.33 14.93 -22.52
N GLU A 76 -19.00 15.95 -21.98
CA GLU A 76 -19.06 16.27 -20.55
C GLU A 76 -20.42 15.89 -19.93
N ILE A 77 -21.28 15.20 -20.69
CA ILE A 77 -22.51 14.58 -20.20
C ILE A 77 -22.44 13.06 -20.30
N PHE A 78 -22.94 12.36 -19.29
CA PHE A 78 -22.91 10.90 -19.22
C PHE A 78 -24.30 10.35 -18.94
N PRO A 79 -24.78 9.32 -19.68
CA PRO A 79 -26.10 8.76 -19.44
C PRO A 79 -26.19 8.13 -18.04
N MET A 80 -27.34 8.28 -17.38
CA MET A 80 -27.59 7.66 -16.08
C MET A 80 -28.06 6.21 -16.26
N ASN A 81 -27.67 5.32 -15.34
CA ASN A 81 -28.24 3.98 -15.27
C ASN A 81 -29.70 4.04 -14.76
N PRO A 82 -30.58 3.14 -15.24
CA PRO A 82 -31.94 3.06 -14.73
C PRO A 82 -31.98 2.60 -13.25
N PRO A 83 -33.05 2.92 -12.49
CA PRO A 83 -33.18 2.62 -11.06
C PRO A 83 -33.08 1.13 -10.70
N LYS A 84 -33.24 0.24 -11.68
CA LYS A 84 -32.91 -1.19 -11.53
C LYS A 84 -31.51 -1.42 -10.95
N PHE A 85 -30.57 -0.54 -11.25
CA PHE A 85 -29.18 -0.59 -10.79
C PHE A 85 -28.92 0.24 -9.52
N ASP A 86 -29.96 0.70 -8.81
CA ASP A 86 -29.79 1.40 -7.52
C ASP A 86 -28.99 0.54 -6.54
N LYS A 87 -27.91 1.13 -6.01
CA LYS A 87 -27.01 0.51 -5.03
C LYS A 87 -26.58 -0.91 -5.42
N ILE A 88 -26.32 -1.15 -6.70
CA ILE A 88 -25.99 -2.50 -7.18
C ILE A 88 -24.74 -3.05 -6.49
N GLU A 89 -24.77 -4.35 -6.24
CA GLU A 89 -23.70 -5.07 -5.55
C GLU A 89 -22.45 -5.22 -6.41
N ASP A 90 -22.60 -5.37 -7.72
CA ASP A 90 -21.52 -5.43 -8.68
C ASP A 90 -21.70 -4.39 -9.79
N MET A 91 -20.80 -3.43 -9.82
CA MET A 91 -20.83 -2.33 -10.78
C MET A 91 -20.56 -2.79 -12.22
N ALA A 92 -19.91 -3.94 -12.43
CA ALA A 92 -19.71 -4.49 -13.78
C ALA A 92 -21.02 -4.89 -14.47
N MET A 93 -22.11 -5.05 -13.71
CA MET A 93 -23.43 -5.38 -14.24
C MET A 93 -24.21 -4.15 -14.76
N MET A 94 -23.71 -2.93 -14.53
CA MET A 94 -24.37 -1.71 -14.99
C MET A 94 -24.31 -1.59 -16.52
N THR A 95 -25.38 -1.06 -17.13
CA THR A 95 -25.43 -0.86 -18.58
C THR A 95 -24.53 0.28 -19.05
N HIS A 96 -24.53 1.39 -18.31
CA HIS A 96 -23.67 2.54 -18.58
C HIS A 96 -22.49 2.52 -17.63
N LEU A 97 -21.34 2.08 -18.13
CA LEU A 97 -20.07 2.09 -17.40
C LEU A 97 -19.37 3.42 -17.67
N SER A 98 -19.43 4.32 -16.70
CA SER A 98 -18.82 5.65 -16.74
C SER A 98 -18.34 6.04 -15.34
N GLU A 99 -17.34 6.93 -15.26
CA GLU A 99 -16.84 7.48 -13.99
C GLU A 99 -17.95 7.97 -13.05
N PRO A 100 -18.93 8.80 -13.49
CA PRO A 100 -20.01 9.23 -12.61
C PRO A 100 -20.91 8.08 -12.15
N SER A 101 -21.13 7.06 -12.98
CA SER A 101 -21.97 5.91 -12.59
C SER A 101 -21.33 5.11 -11.45
N VAL A 102 -20.02 4.87 -11.53
CA VAL A 102 -19.23 4.23 -10.47
C VAL A 102 -19.24 5.08 -9.20
N LEU A 103 -18.94 6.38 -9.33
CA LEU A 103 -18.91 7.32 -8.21
C LEU A 103 -20.25 7.37 -7.46
N TYR A 104 -21.37 7.51 -8.18
CA TYR A 104 -22.68 7.63 -7.56
C TYR A 104 -23.14 6.33 -6.91
N ASN A 105 -22.86 5.16 -7.52
CA ASN A 105 -23.19 3.89 -6.88
C ASN A 105 -22.43 3.71 -5.55
N LEU A 106 -21.12 4.02 -5.54
CA LEU A 106 -20.32 4.00 -4.31
C LEU A 106 -20.83 5.02 -3.28
N LYS A 107 -21.14 6.25 -3.71
CA LYS A 107 -21.65 7.33 -2.85
C LYS A 107 -22.98 6.96 -2.20
N GLU A 108 -23.91 6.37 -2.95
CA GLU A 108 -25.24 5.98 -2.45
C GLU A 108 -25.18 4.77 -1.54
N ARG A 109 -24.34 3.77 -1.85
CA ARG A 109 -24.10 2.63 -0.95
C ARG A 109 -23.45 3.08 0.35
N TYR A 110 -22.44 3.94 0.26
CA TYR A 110 -21.76 4.51 1.42
C TYR A 110 -22.69 5.36 2.30
N ALA A 111 -23.55 6.18 1.69
CA ALA A 111 -24.57 6.96 2.42
C ALA A 111 -25.55 6.05 3.19
N ALA A 112 -25.75 4.82 2.71
CA ALA A 112 -26.54 3.78 3.35
C ALA A 112 -25.75 2.89 4.33
N TRP A 113 -24.49 3.22 4.62
CA TRP A 113 -23.52 2.45 5.43
C TRP A 113 -23.14 1.07 4.88
N MET A 114 -23.33 0.85 3.57
CA MET A 114 -22.83 -0.33 2.87
C MET A 114 -21.43 -0.02 2.28
N ILE A 115 -20.39 -0.46 2.98
CA ILE A 115 -19.00 -0.06 2.67
C ILE A 115 -18.33 -0.89 1.58
N TYR A 116 -18.84 -2.09 1.32
CA TYR A 116 -18.30 -3.02 0.32
C TYR A 116 -19.15 -3.03 -0.94
N THR A 117 -18.49 -2.96 -2.09
CA THR A 117 -19.12 -3.02 -3.41
C THR A 117 -18.19 -3.74 -4.38
N TYR A 118 -18.71 -4.66 -5.19
CA TYR A 118 -17.93 -5.30 -6.23
C TYR A 118 -17.82 -4.42 -7.49
N SER A 119 -16.72 -4.60 -8.21
CA SER A 119 -16.50 -4.02 -9.53
C SER A 119 -15.74 -5.04 -10.38
N GLY A 120 -16.46 -6.00 -10.96
CA GLY A 120 -15.82 -7.11 -11.66
C GLY A 120 -15.01 -7.95 -10.68
N LEU A 121 -13.70 -8.13 -10.87
CA LEU A 121 -12.87 -8.89 -9.91
C LEU A 121 -12.61 -8.15 -8.60
N PHE A 122 -12.78 -6.83 -8.56
CA PHE A 122 -12.47 -6.01 -7.39
C PHE A 122 -13.55 -6.06 -6.33
N CYS A 123 -13.12 -6.01 -5.06
CA CYS A 123 -13.97 -5.67 -3.92
C CYS A 123 -13.57 -4.28 -3.41
N VAL A 124 -14.30 -3.26 -3.85
CA VAL A 124 -14.09 -1.87 -3.44
C VAL A 124 -14.58 -1.69 -2.01
N THR A 125 -13.75 -1.05 -1.18
CA THR A 125 -14.08 -0.73 0.21
C THR A 125 -13.92 0.76 0.44
N VAL A 126 -14.95 1.40 1.00
CA VAL A 126 -14.90 2.81 1.41
C VAL A 126 -14.84 2.89 2.93
N ASN A 127 -13.80 3.51 3.49
CA ASN A 127 -13.58 3.58 4.94
C ASN A 127 -14.73 4.32 5.65
N PRO A 128 -15.48 3.68 6.56
CA PRO A 128 -16.63 4.31 7.25
C PRO A 128 -16.25 5.30 8.35
N TYR A 129 -14.99 5.31 8.80
CA TYR A 129 -14.56 6.04 10.01
C TYR A 129 -15.42 5.76 11.25
N LYS A 130 -16.07 4.59 11.28
CA LYS A 130 -16.97 4.14 12.35
C LYS A 130 -16.86 2.63 12.52
N TRP A 131 -17.12 2.17 13.73
CA TRP A 131 -17.26 0.75 14.01
C TRP A 131 -18.60 0.24 13.49
N LEU A 132 -18.56 -0.76 12.61
CA LEU A 132 -19.74 -1.45 12.08
C LEU A 132 -19.68 -2.93 12.51
N PRO A 133 -20.83 -3.58 12.81
CA PRO A 133 -20.89 -4.99 13.23
C PRO A 133 -20.63 -6.00 12.08
N VAL A 134 -20.05 -5.55 10.96
CA VAL A 134 -19.79 -6.37 9.76
C VAL A 134 -18.65 -7.39 9.94
N TYR A 135 -17.90 -7.30 11.04
CA TYR A 135 -16.81 -8.22 11.36
C TYR A 135 -17.15 -9.20 12.49
N ASP A 136 -18.41 -9.24 12.93
CA ASP A 136 -18.84 -10.11 14.02
C ASP A 136 -18.79 -11.59 13.61
N SER A 137 -18.66 -12.47 14.61
CA SER A 137 -18.55 -13.92 14.40
C SER A 137 -19.75 -14.53 13.64
N GLY A 138 -20.95 -13.97 13.83
CA GLY A 138 -22.13 -14.36 13.06
C GLY A 138 -21.97 -14.09 11.56
N VAL A 139 -21.33 -12.98 11.20
CA VAL A 139 -21.04 -12.64 9.79
C VAL A 139 -20.00 -13.58 9.20
N VAL A 140 -18.93 -13.90 9.96
CA VAL A 140 -17.92 -14.87 9.55
C VAL A 140 -18.57 -16.22 9.21
N ALA A 141 -19.44 -16.73 10.09
CA ALA A 141 -20.18 -17.96 9.85
C ALA A 141 -21.12 -17.86 8.63
N GLY A 142 -21.75 -16.69 8.43
CA GLY A 142 -22.64 -16.42 7.31
C GLY A 142 -21.97 -16.38 5.94
N TYR A 143 -20.65 -16.16 5.86
CA TYR A 143 -19.88 -16.18 4.60
C TYR A 143 -19.17 -17.51 4.31
N ARG A 144 -19.03 -18.37 5.32
CA ARG A 144 -18.31 -19.63 5.19
C ARG A 144 -18.95 -20.55 4.16
N GLY A 145 -18.19 -20.99 3.17
CA GLY A 145 -18.65 -21.94 2.17
C GLY A 145 -19.58 -21.35 1.11
N LYS A 146 -19.86 -20.04 1.14
CA LYS A 146 -20.78 -19.40 0.19
C LYS A 146 -20.06 -18.91 -1.05
N LYS A 147 -20.67 -19.12 -2.21
CA LYS A 147 -20.18 -18.52 -3.46
C LYS A 147 -20.42 -17.02 -3.44
N ARG A 148 -19.62 -16.28 -4.22
CA ARG A 148 -19.72 -14.83 -4.35
C ARG A 148 -21.14 -14.31 -4.70
N ILE A 149 -21.93 -15.06 -5.44
CA ILE A 149 -23.29 -14.68 -5.87
C ILE A 149 -24.33 -14.92 -4.75
N GLU A 150 -24.02 -15.79 -3.80
CA GLU A 150 -24.93 -16.22 -2.73
C GLU A 150 -24.92 -15.27 -1.52
N ALA A 151 -23.93 -14.39 -1.43
CA ALA A 151 -23.76 -13.47 -0.32
C ALA A 151 -23.48 -12.04 -0.82
N PRO A 152 -23.88 -10.99 -0.06
CA PRO A 152 -23.62 -9.61 -0.43
C PRO A 152 -22.11 -9.30 -0.44
N PRO A 153 -21.69 -8.19 -1.11
CA PRO A 153 -20.29 -7.82 -1.19
C PRO A 153 -19.62 -7.72 0.16
N HIS A 154 -18.50 -8.42 0.34
CA HIS A 154 -17.71 -8.39 1.56
C HIS A 154 -16.31 -8.96 1.35
N ILE A 155 -15.37 -8.52 2.18
CA ILE A 155 -13.99 -9.03 2.18
C ILE A 155 -13.90 -10.51 2.58
N PHE A 156 -14.83 -10.98 3.41
CA PHE A 156 -14.92 -12.40 3.79
C PHE A 156 -15.35 -13.29 2.62
N SER A 157 -16.18 -12.78 1.70
CA SER A 157 -16.47 -13.51 0.46
C SER A 157 -15.20 -13.69 -0.36
N ILE A 158 -14.39 -12.64 -0.55
CA ILE A 158 -13.10 -12.75 -1.27
C ILE A 158 -12.16 -13.75 -0.57
N SER A 159 -12.09 -13.68 0.76
CA SER A 159 -11.25 -14.57 1.57
C SER A 159 -11.73 -16.03 1.48
N ASP A 160 -13.03 -16.29 1.57
CA ASP A 160 -13.59 -17.64 1.48
C ASP A 160 -13.43 -18.24 0.09
N ASN A 161 -13.66 -17.45 -0.97
CA ASN A 161 -13.42 -17.91 -2.34
C ASN A 161 -11.93 -18.25 -2.55
N ALA A 162 -11.01 -17.41 -2.07
CA ALA A 162 -9.57 -17.72 -2.11
C ALA A 162 -9.25 -19.02 -1.34
N TYR A 163 -9.85 -19.22 -0.17
CA TYR A 163 -9.69 -20.47 0.58
C TYR A 163 -10.22 -21.69 -0.18
N GLN A 164 -11.41 -21.58 -0.78
CA GLN A 164 -12.02 -22.66 -1.58
C GLN A 164 -11.17 -22.98 -2.83
N PHE A 165 -10.69 -21.97 -3.54
CA PHE A 165 -9.81 -22.16 -4.71
C PHE A 165 -8.46 -22.76 -4.31
N MET A 166 -7.92 -22.37 -3.15
CA MET A 166 -6.71 -23.00 -2.63
C MET A 166 -6.89 -24.50 -2.38
N LEU A 167 -8.06 -24.93 -1.89
CA LEU A 167 -8.37 -26.36 -1.73
C LEU A 167 -8.41 -27.12 -3.07
N GLN A 168 -8.53 -26.42 -4.20
CA GLN A 168 -8.41 -26.97 -5.55
C GLN A 168 -6.95 -27.13 -6.01
N ARG A 169 -5.97 -26.95 -5.10
CA ARG A 169 -4.53 -27.18 -5.25
C ARG A 169 -3.72 -26.09 -5.95
N GLU A 170 -4.12 -24.83 -5.81
CA GLU A 170 -3.35 -23.67 -6.30
C GLU A 170 -3.13 -22.65 -5.19
N ASN A 171 -1.91 -22.10 -5.11
CA ASN A 171 -1.63 -20.99 -4.18
C ASN A 171 -2.42 -19.75 -4.60
N GLN A 172 -2.89 -18.98 -3.62
CA GLN A 172 -3.71 -17.80 -3.87
C GLN A 172 -3.03 -16.54 -3.34
N SER A 173 -3.45 -15.39 -3.85
CA SER A 173 -3.05 -14.11 -3.28
C SER A 173 -4.21 -13.13 -3.21
N VAL A 174 -4.21 -12.30 -2.16
CA VAL A 174 -5.16 -11.22 -1.94
C VAL A 174 -4.37 -9.92 -1.87
N LEU A 175 -4.59 -9.04 -2.85
CA LEU A 175 -3.93 -7.74 -2.92
C LEU A 175 -4.86 -6.68 -2.29
N ILE A 176 -4.36 -5.90 -1.33
CA ILE A 176 -5.14 -4.89 -0.59
C ILE A 176 -4.55 -3.49 -0.86
N GLY A 177 -5.38 -2.59 -1.42
CA GLY A 177 -5.01 -1.43 -2.27
C GLY A 177 -4.28 -0.22 -1.67
N GLU A 178 -4.88 0.99 -1.73
CA GLU A 178 -4.18 2.30 -1.57
C GLU A 178 -4.12 2.88 -0.13
N SER A 179 -3.15 3.77 0.12
CA SER A 179 -2.90 4.36 1.45
C SER A 179 -4.12 5.15 1.97
N GLY A 180 -4.43 5.04 3.27
CA GLY A 180 -5.56 5.73 3.90
C GLY A 180 -6.94 5.04 3.78
N ALA A 181 -7.08 3.99 2.98
CA ALA A 181 -8.36 3.30 2.75
C ALA A 181 -8.77 2.29 3.85
N GLY A 182 -7.99 2.14 4.92
CA GLY A 182 -8.23 1.13 5.97
C GLY A 182 -7.62 -0.26 5.67
N LYS A 183 -6.50 -0.30 4.95
CA LYS A 183 -5.82 -1.54 4.52
C LYS A 183 -5.40 -2.43 5.66
N THR A 184 -4.64 -1.91 6.62
CA THR A 184 -4.18 -2.67 7.79
C THR A 184 -5.34 -3.34 8.52
N VAL A 185 -6.47 -2.64 8.64
CA VAL A 185 -7.70 -3.18 9.24
C VAL A 185 -8.24 -4.32 8.39
N ASN A 186 -8.40 -4.13 7.08
CA ASN A 186 -8.84 -5.18 6.17
C ASN A 186 -7.89 -6.40 6.16
N THR A 187 -6.58 -6.19 6.08
CA THR A 187 -5.53 -7.22 6.19
C THR A 187 -5.68 -8.02 7.48
N LYS A 188 -5.87 -7.32 8.62
CA LYS A 188 -6.14 -7.97 9.90
C LYS A 188 -7.39 -8.84 9.81
N ARG A 189 -8.51 -8.33 9.30
CA ARG A 189 -9.77 -9.09 9.20
C ARG A 189 -9.67 -10.30 8.27
N VAL A 190 -8.90 -10.22 7.18
CA VAL A 190 -8.62 -11.35 6.29
C VAL A 190 -7.86 -12.45 7.02
N ILE A 191 -6.80 -12.09 7.78
CA ILE A 191 -6.02 -13.05 8.58
C ILE A 191 -6.92 -13.72 9.64
N GLN A 192 -7.74 -12.93 10.33
CA GLN A 192 -8.70 -13.44 11.33
C GLN A 192 -9.71 -14.41 10.72
N TYR A 193 -10.19 -14.10 9.50
CA TYR A 193 -11.10 -14.98 8.79
C TYR A 193 -10.46 -16.34 8.50
N PHE A 194 -9.25 -16.36 7.94
CA PHE A 194 -8.52 -17.60 7.66
C PHE A 194 -8.22 -18.40 8.93
N ALA A 195 -7.81 -17.73 10.01
CA ALA A 195 -7.58 -18.38 11.30
C ALA A 195 -8.87 -19.03 11.84
N THR A 196 -10.00 -18.33 11.74
CA THR A 196 -11.29 -18.83 12.25
C THR A 196 -11.80 -20.04 11.46
N ILE A 197 -11.72 -20.03 10.14
CA ILE A 197 -12.28 -21.11 9.30
C ILE A 197 -11.38 -22.36 9.27
N ALA A 198 -10.07 -22.19 9.46
CA ALA A 198 -9.07 -23.25 9.31
C ALA A 198 -8.71 -23.97 10.62
N VAL A 199 -9.23 -23.52 11.76
CA VAL A 199 -9.08 -24.20 13.07
C VAL A 199 -10.27 -25.13 13.33
N PRO A 200 -10.06 -26.44 13.61
CA PRO A 200 -11.15 -27.36 13.89
C PRO A 200 -11.72 -27.14 15.30
N GLY A 201 -13.05 -27.04 15.39
CA GLY A 201 -13.87 -27.41 16.54
C GLY A 201 -13.41 -26.92 17.93
N GLY A 202 -13.87 -25.73 18.33
CA GLY A 202 -14.37 -25.46 19.68
C GLY A 202 -13.45 -25.60 20.90
N LYS A 203 -12.18 -26.01 20.75
CA LYS A 203 -11.21 -25.95 21.83
C LYS A 203 -10.32 -24.74 21.58
N LYS A 204 -10.63 -23.63 22.26
CA LYS A 204 -9.58 -22.72 22.72
C LYS A 204 -8.49 -23.62 23.29
N GLN A 205 -7.30 -23.59 22.71
CA GLN A 205 -6.16 -24.23 23.36
C GLN A 205 -6.17 -23.70 24.79
N GLU A 206 -6.39 -24.59 25.75
CA GLU A 206 -6.12 -24.28 27.16
C GLU A 206 -4.73 -23.67 27.20
N HIS A 207 -4.58 -22.58 27.94
CA HIS A 207 -3.30 -21.94 28.23
C HIS A 207 -2.27 -23.02 28.61
N SER A 208 -1.52 -23.50 27.62
CA SER A 208 -0.38 -24.36 27.87
C SER A 208 0.61 -23.47 28.58
N SER A 209 0.89 -23.79 29.84
CA SER A 209 1.87 -23.17 30.72
C SER A 209 3.31 -23.41 30.25
N GLY A 210 3.57 -23.14 28.98
CA GLY A 210 4.88 -22.95 28.37
C GLY A 210 4.98 -21.49 27.92
N LYS A 211 6.20 -21.00 27.68
CA LYS A 211 6.54 -19.59 27.38
C LYS A 211 5.84 -18.94 26.16
N MET A 212 4.88 -19.61 25.52
CA MET A 212 4.11 -19.11 24.38
C MET A 212 2.71 -18.68 24.83
N GLN A 213 2.45 -17.37 24.86
CA GLN A 213 1.10 -16.83 25.06
C GLN A 213 0.46 -16.54 23.69
N GLY A 214 -0.67 -17.17 23.40
CA GLY A 214 -1.56 -16.81 22.28
C GLY A 214 -1.62 -17.82 21.13
N SER A 215 -2.73 -17.79 20.38
CA SER A 215 -2.91 -18.55 19.15
C SER A 215 -2.02 -18.01 18.02
N LEU A 216 -1.82 -18.77 16.94
CA LEU A 216 -1.05 -18.29 15.77
C LEU A 216 -1.65 -16.99 15.20
N GLU A 217 -2.98 -16.80 15.29
CA GLU A 217 -3.65 -15.54 14.96
C GLU A 217 -3.16 -14.38 15.83
N ASP A 218 -3.17 -14.57 17.14
CA ASP A 218 -2.74 -13.56 18.11
C ASP A 218 -1.29 -13.16 17.86
N GLN A 219 -0.43 -14.12 17.49
CA GLN A 219 0.97 -13.86 17.17
C GLN A 219 1.14 -13.03 15.89
N ILE A 220 0.40 -13.35 14.83
CA ILE A 220 0.45 -12.56 13.58
C ILE A 220 -0.05 -11.13 13.83
N ILE A 221 -1.10 -10.98 14.65
CA ILE A 221 -1.64 -9.66 15.01
C ILE A 221 -0.67 -8.90 15.93
N ALA A 222 -0.05 -9.58 16.89
CA ALA A 222 0.93 -9.01 17.82
C ALA A 222 2.21 -8.55 17.11
N ALA A 223 2.53 -9.09 15.93
CA ALA A 223 3.65 -8.62 15.11
C ALA A 223 3.44 -7.20 14.55
N ASN A 224 2.19 -6.73 14.42
CA ASN A 224 1.89 -5.46 13.75
C ASN A 224 2.46 -4.25 14.48
N PRO A 225 2.23 -4.02 15.79
CA PRO A 225 2.80 -2.86 16.49
C PRO A 225 4.32 -2.74 16.30
N LEU A 226 5.06 -3.86 16.36
CA LEU A 226 6.50 -3.87 16.13
C LEU A 226 6.87 -3.50 14.69
N LEU A 227 6.21 -4.10 13.70
CA LEU A 227 6.46 -3.80 12.28
C LEU A 227 6.05 -2.38 11.91
N GLU A 228 4.97 -1.86 12.50
CA GLU A 228 4.51 -0.48 12.30
C GLU A 228 5.46 0.52 12.95
N ALA A 229 5.96 0.26 14.15
CA ALA A 229 6.94 1.14 14.80
C ALA A 229 8.20 1.33 13.95
N TYR A 230 8.72 0.25 13.35
CA TYR A 230 9.96 0.28 12.57
C TYR A 230 9.77 0.47 11.06
N GLY A 231 8.55 0.30 10.54
CA GLY A 231 8.26 0.28 9.11
C GLY A 231 7.20 1.29 8.66
N ASN A 232 6.49 1.94 9.58
CA ASN A 232 5.53 2.98 9.25
C ASN A 232 6.04 4.36 9.64
N ALA A 233 5.55 5.34 8.90
CA ALA A 233 5.84 6.74 9.14
C ALA A 233 4.68 7.63 8.69
N LYS A 234 4.69 8.87 9.19
CA LYS A 234 3.78 9.91 8.73
C LYS A 234 4.22 10.46 7.38
N THR A 235 3.32 10.42 6.40
CA THR A 235 3.46 11.06 5.09
C THR A 235 2.49 12.24 4.96
N VAL A 236 2.53 12.95 3.83
CA VAL A 236 1.62 14.08 3.57
C VAL A 236 0.14 13.68 3.60
N ARG A 237 -0.20 12.43 3.23
CA ARG A 237 -1.59 11.96 3.09
C ARG A 237 -2.04 10.98 4.18
N ASN A 238 -1.12 10.38 4.92
CA ASN A 238 -1.44 9.36 5.91
C ASN A 238 -0.48 9.43 7.10
N ASP A 239 -1.03 9.54 8.30
CA ASP A 239 -0.27 9.64 9.56
C ASP A 239 0.43 8.32 9.93
N ASN A 240 -0.08 7.17 9.49
CA ASN A 240 0.50 5.85 9.74
C ASN A 240 0.64 5.05 8.43
N SER A 241 1.47 5.54 7.52
CA SER A 241 1.67 4.93 6.20
C SER A 241 2.72 3.83 6.26
N SER A 242 2.39 2.61 5.80
CA SER A 242 3.38 1.54 5.61
C SER A 242 4.41 1.95 4.55
N ARG A 243 5.67 2.04 4.94
CA ARG A 243 6.82 2.35 4.05
C ARG A 243 7.66 1.11 3.76
N PHE A 244 7.01 -0.03 3.87
CA PHE A 244 7.49 -1.30 3.37
C PHE A 244 6.35 -2.04 2.69
N GLY A 245 6.68 -2.81 1.64
CA GLY A 245 5.77 -3.84 1.14
C GLY A 245 5.76 -4.99 2.14
N LYS A 246 4.58 -5.47 2.53
CA LYS A 246 4.37 -6.60 3.44
C LYS A 246 3.64 -7.70 2.69
N PHE A 247 4.29 -8.84 2.50
CA PHE A 247 3.66 -10.01 1.92
C PHE A 247 3.58 -11.12 2.98
N ILE A 248 2.38 -11.37 3.48
CA ILE A 248 2.12 -12.36 4.53
C ILE A 248 1.64 -13.64 3.87
N ARG A 249 2.44 -14.71 3.92
CA ARG A 249 2.03 -16.03 3.46
C ARG A 249 1.43 -16.81 4.62
N ILE A 250 0.16 -17.16 4.49
CA ILE A 250 -0.54 -18.04 5.43
C ILE A 250 -0.50 -19.44 4.83
N HIS A 251 0.24 -20.36 5.45
CA HIS A 251 0.41 -21.72 4.96
C HIS A 251 -0.67 -22.64 5.48
N PHE A 252 -1.13 -23.52 4.61
CA PHE A 252 -2.12 -24.54 4.88
C PHE A 252 -1.54 -25.92 4.57
N GLY A 253 -1.88 -26.89 5.42
CA GLY A 253 -1.57 -28.30 5.19
C GLY A 253 -2.51 -28.92 4.14
N THR A 254 -2.27 -30.18 3.79
CA THR A 254 -3.07 -30.94 2.81
C THR A 254 -4.56 -31.02 3.12
N THR A 255 -4.94 -30.93 4.41
CA THR A 255 -6.33 -30.96 4.85
C THR A 255 -6.99 -29.57 4.90
N GLY A 256 -6.34 -28.53 4.38
CA GLY A 256 -6.83 -27.14 4.44
C GLY A 256 -6.71 -26.47 5.81
N LYS A 257 -5.96 -27.06 6.74
CA LYS A 257 -5.76 -26.52 8.10
C LYS A 257 -4.57 -25.58 8.14
N LEU A 258 -4.63 -24.60 9.02
CA LEU A 258 -3.56 -23.64 9.24
C LEU A 258 -2.29 -24.38 9.72
N ALA A 259 -1.20 -24.25 8.96
CA ALA A 259 0.08 -24.89 9.25
C ALA A 259 1.06 -23.90 9.87
N SER A 260 1.39 -22.81 9.18
CA SER A 260 2.36 -21.80 9.64
C SER A 260 2.09 -20.46 8.94
N ALA A 261 2.82 -19.42 9.31
CA ALA A 261 2.83 -18.16 8.55
C ALA A 261 4.25 -17.64 8.39
N ASP A 262 4.48 -16.85 7.35
CA ASP A 262 5.71 -16.07 7.21
C ASP A 262 5.44 -14.72 6.54
N ILE A 263 6.37 -13.80 6.74
CA ILE A 263 6.30 -12.43 6.27
C ILE A 263 7.55 -12.12 5.45
N GLU A 264 7.34 -11.60 4.25
CA GLU A 264 8.39 -11.01 3.40
C GLU A 264 8.21 -9.50 3.31
N THR A 265 9.32 -8.75 3.29
CA THR A 265 9.29 -7.28 3.36
C THR A 265 10.29 -6.57 2.46
N LEU A 266 9.92 -5.38 1.99
CA LEU A 266 10.82 -4.46 1.26
C LEU A 266 10.69 -3.04 1.82
N LEU A 267 11.72 -2.53 2.50
CA LEU A 267 11.70 -1.26 3.26
C LEU A 267 12.22 -0.04 2.47
N GLU A 268 11.57 1.12 2.64
CA GLU A 268 12.06 2.42 2.16
C GLU A 268 13.24 2.93 3.00
N LYS A 269 14.46 2.60 2.58
CA LYS A 269 15.69 2.89 3.36
C LYS A 269 15.98 4.38 3.51
N SER A 270 15.62 5.21 2.53
CA SER A 270 15.96 6.64 2.51
C SER A 270 15.35 7.41 3.69
N ARG A 271 14.17 6.98 4.15
CA ARG A 271 13.43 7.58 5.26
C ARG A 271 14.17 7.60 6.60
N VAL A 272 15.14 6.69 6.78
CA VAL A 272 16.01 6.65 7.98
C VAL A 272 16.86 7.90 8.11
N THR A 273 17.27 8.51 6.98
CA THR A 273 18.21 9.65 6.96
C THR A 273 17.62 10.93 6.40
N PHE A 274 16.44 10.85 5.77
CA PHE A 274 15.84 11.95 5.02
C PHE A 274 14.33 12.00 5.23
N GLN A 275 13.78 13.22 5.35
CA GLN A 275 12.35 13.47 5.40
C GLN A 275 12.00 14.72 4.61
N LEU A 276 10.83 14.75 3.99
CA LEU A 276 10.23 15.99 3.48
C LEU A 276 9.69 16.84 4.65
N SER A 277 9.48 18.13 4.41
CA SER A 277 9.09 19.10 5.46
C SER A 277 7.78 18.75 6.18
N ALA A 278 6.84 18.14 5.47
CA ALA A 278 5.55 17.69 6.00
C ALA A 278 5.53 16.17 6.30
N GLU A 279 6.67 15.53 6.45
CA GLU A 279 6.79 14.10 6.75
C GLU A 279 7.61 13.85 8.01
N ARG A 280 7.51 12.62 8.51
CA ARG A 280 8.25 12.11 9.66
C ARG A 280 9.12 10.91 9.23
N SER A 281 10.17 10.62 10.01
CA SER A 281 10.85 9.32 9.94
C SER A 281 9.98 8.22 10.59
N TYR A 282 10.54 7.01 10.75
CA TYR A 282 9.85 5.88 11.38
C TYR A 282 9.44 6.17 12.82
N HIS A 283 8.26 5.69 13.23
CA HIS A 283 7.67 6.01 14.55
C HIS A 283 8.57 5.64 15.73
N ILE A 284 9.32 4.55 15.62
CA ILE A 284 10.19 4.05 16.69
C ILE A 284 11.17 5.10 17.23
N PHE A 285 11.70 5.97 16.37
CA PHE A 285 12.64 7.00 16.79
C PHE A 285 12.02 7.92 17.84
N TYR A 286 10.76 8.29 17.64
CA TYR A 286 10.08 9.23 18.49
C TYR A 286 9.42 8.56 19.68
N GLN A 287 8.95 7.32 19.52
CA GLN A 287 8.52 6.45 20.62
C GLN A 287 9.62 6.31 21.68
N LEU A 288 10.86 6.06 21.27
CA LEU A 288 12.01 5.96 22.18
C LEU A 288 12.36 7.28 22.88
N MET A 289 12.08 8.41 22.23
CA MET A 289 12.39 9.76 22.76
C MET A 289 11.33 10.31 23.71
N THR A 290 10.21 9.62 23.88
CA THR A 290 9.14 10.05 24.81
C THR A 290 9.59 10.09 26.28
N GLY A 291 10.66 9.35 26.63
CA GLY A 291 11.13 9.24 28.01
C GLY A 291 10.21 8.41 28.91
N HIS A 292 9.23 7.68 28.35
CA HIS A 292 8.30 6.87 29.12
C HIS A 292 9.00 5.79 29.96
N LYS A 293 10.08 5.22 29.44
CA LYS A 293 10.97 4.28 30.14
C LYS A 293 12.33 4.95 30.39
N PRO A 294 12.58 5.52 31.58
CA PRO A 294 13.83 6.22 31.88
C PRO A 294 15.07 5.32 31.75
N GLU A 295 14.92 4.00 31.90
CA GLU A 295 16.01 3.05 31.67
C GLU A 295 16.57 3.10 30.23
N LEU A 296 15.78 3.56 29.26
CA LEU A 296 16.22 3.74 27.87
C LEU A 296 17.07 4.99 27.68
N LEU A 297 17.16 5.89 28.67
CA LEU A 297 18.16 6.97 28.67
C LEU A 297 19.59 6.42 28.74
N ALA A 298 19.77 5.16 29.18
CA ALA A 298 21.04 4.43 29.08
C ALA A 298 21.49 4.19 27.62
N LEU A 299 20.61 4.40 26.64
CA LEU A 299 20.94 4.36 25.21
C LEU A 299 21.63 5.64 24.71
N LEU A 300 22.00 6.55 25.61
CA LEU A 300 22.62 7.84 25.30
C LEU A 300 21.75 8.72 24.39
N ILE A 301 20.43 8.58 24.49
CA ILE A 301 19.46 9.38 23.75
C ILE A 301 18.88 10.52 24.61
N THR A 302 18.68 11.70 24.03
CA THR A 302 17.96 12.81 24.67
C THR A 302 16.47 12.73 24.33
N THR A 303 15.64 13.51 25.02
CA THR A 303 14.21 13.61 24.72
C THR A 303 13.89 14.68 23.68
N ASN A 304 14.89 15.41 23.17
CA ASN A 304 14.71 16.48 22.18
C ASN A 304 15.03 15.99 20.76
N PRO A 305 14.03 15.79 19.87
CA PRO A 305 14.24 15.30 18.50
C PRO A 305 15.17 16.16 17.66
N TYR A 306 15.26 17.46 17.93
CA TYR A 306 16.14 18.38 17.22
C TYR A 306 17.64 18.16 17.50
N ASP A 307 17.98 17.36 18.52
CA ASP A 307 19.36 16.95 18.75
C ASP A 307 19.85 15.91 17.72
N TYR A 308 18.95 15.44 16.82
CA TYR A 308 19.21 14.39 15.83
C TYR A 308 18.77 14.84 14.42
N PRO A 309 19.65 15.50 13.65
CA PRO A 309 19.30 16.09 12.36
C PRO A 309 18.78 15.10 11.31
N MET A 310 19.11 13.81 11.42
CA MET A 310 18.66 12.79 10.48
C MET A 310 17.17 12.43 10.61
N ILE A 311 16.52 12.75 11.72
CA ILE A 311 15.10 12.43 11.99
C ILE A 311 14.25 13.69 12.24
N SER A 312 14.86 14.88 12.14
CA SER A 312 14.23 16.15 12.50
C SER A 312 14.17 17.16 11.35
N GLN A 313 14.16 16.69 10.10
CA GLN A 313 14.10 17.56 8.91
C GLN A 313 12.68 18.02 8.59
N GLY A 314 11.69 17.21 9.00
CA GLY A 314 10.27 17.47 8.80
C GLY A 314 9.51 17.65 10.10
N GLU A 315 8.35 17.02 10.19
CA GLU A 315 7.51 17.06 11.38
C GLU A 315 7.98 16.08 12.45
N ILE A 316 7.84 16.51 13.71
CA ILE A 316 8.24 15.72 14.88
C ILE A 316 7.05 15.09 15.58
N THR A 317 5.94 15.81 15.69
CA THR A 317 4.74 15.38 16.43
C THR A 317 3.55 15.30 15.49
N VAL A 318 2.67 14.32 15.73
CA VAL A 318 1.48 14.07 14.90
C VAL A 318 0.27 14.07 15.83
N LYS A 319 -0.74 14.90 15.54
CA LYS A 319 -1.88 15.12 16.44
C LYS A 319 -2.72 13.86 16.70
N SER A 320 -2.73 12.93 15.75
CA SER A 320 -3.53 11.69 15.80
C SER A 320 -2.82 10.54 16.50
N ILE A 321 -1.53 10.67 16.82
CA ILE A 321 -0.69 9.58 17.36
C ILE A 321 -0.22 9.95 18.76
N ASN A 322 -0.40 9.03 19.71
CA ASN A 322 0.19 9.12 21.04
C ASN A 322 1.42 8.19 21.10
N ASP A 323 2.62 8.76 20.88
CA ASP A 323 3.87 7.99 20.85
C ASP A 323 4.15 7.21 22.14
N ILE A 324 3.58 7.62 23.29
CA ILE A 324 3.73 6.89 24.57
C ILE A 324 2.94 5.59 24.55
N GLU A 325 1.65 5.67 24.17
CA GLU A 325 0.78 4.50 24.09
C GLU A 325 1.28 3.52 23.03
N GLU A 326 1.70 4.04 21.87
CA GLU A 326 2.29 3.22 20.82
C GLU A 326 3.59 2.56 21.27
N PHE A 327 4.43 3.25 22.05
CA PHE A 327 5.66 2.64 22.57
C PHE A 327 5.38 1.49 23.54
N ILE A 328 4.37 1.62 24.41
CA ILE A 328 3.93 0.54 25.30
C ILE A 328 3.46 -0.66 24.48
N ALA A 329 2.69 -0.42 23.42
CA ALA A 329 2.23 -1.47 22.51
C ALA A 329 3.40 -2.17 21.80
N THR A 330 4.39 -1.41 21.31
CA THR A 330 5.61 -1.93 20.69
C THR A 330 6.42 -2.79 21.65
N ASP A 331 6.70 -2.32 22.87
CA ASP A 331 7.48 -3.06 23.86
C ASP A 331 6.77 -4.35 24.31
N THR A 332 5.45 -4.28 24.50
CA THR A 332 4.61 -5.45 24.82
C THR A 332 4.61 -6.45 23.66
N ALA A 333 4.55 -5.98 22.41
CA ALA A 333 4.60 -6.84 21.23
C ALA A 333 5.92 -7.60 21.14
N ILE A 334 7.06 -6.95 21.42
CA ILE A 334 8.38 -7.60 21.44
C ILE A 334 8.40 -8.76 22.45
N ASP A 335 7.82 -8.56 23.64
CA ASP A 335 7.75 -9.60 24.67
C ASP A 335 6.84 -10.77 24.26
N ILE A 336 5.67 -10.49 23.66
CA ILE A 336 4.73 -11.51 23.16
C ILE A 336 5.35 -12.35 22.03
N LEU A 337 6.12 -11.70 21.15
CA LEU A 337 6.83 -12.34 20.04
C LEU A 337 8.04 -13.15 20.52
N GLY A 338 8.31 -13.23 21.82
CA GLY A 338 9.32 -14.13 22.38
C GLY A 338 10.76 -13.66 22.16
N PHE A 339 10.98 -12.37 21.89
CA PHE A 339 12.32 -11.80 21.93
C PHE A 339 12.85 -11.82 23.37
N THR A 340 14.13 -12.16 23.52
CA THR A 340 14.80 -12.09 24.82
C THR A 340 15.00 -10.63 25.23
N ALA A 341 15.17 -10.39 26.54
CA ALA A 341 15.46 -9.06 27.05
C ALA A 341 16.76 -8.48 26.45
N GLU A 342 17.75 -9.33 26.17
CA GLU A 342 19.01 -8.93 25.52
C GLU A 342 18.81 -8.52 24.06
N GLU A 343 18.03 -9.30 23.30
CA GLU A 343 17.63 -8.96 21.94
C GLU A 343 16.88 -7.62 21.89
N LYS A 344 15.89 -7.44 22.77
CA LYS A 344 15.11 -6.19 22.90
C LYS A 344 15.99 -4.98 23.17
N VAL A 345 16.89 -5.08 24.15
CA VAL A 345 17.84 -3.99 24.47
C VAL A 345 18.78 -3.73 23.30
N SER A 346 19.24 -4.77 22.61
CA SER A 346 20.12 -4.64 21.44
C SER A 346 19.44 -3.92 20.28
N MET A 347 18.15 -4.17 20.04
CA MET A 347 17.36 -3.45 19.04
C MET A 347 17.28 -1.95 19.36
N TYR A 348 16.99 -1.61 20.62
CA TYR A 348 16.94 -0.20 21.03
C TYR A 348 18.31 0.46 20.98
N LYS A 349 19.40 -0.25 21.34
CA LYS A 349 20.78 0.24 21.19
C LYS A 349 21.14 0.54 19.73
N LEU A 350 20.81 -0.37 18.81
CA LEU A 350 21.05 -0.14 17.38
C LEU A 350 20.22 1.03 16.84
N THR A 351 18.98 1.17 17.28
CA THR A 351 18.11 2.29 16.90
C THR A 351 18.69 3.63 17.39
N GLY A 352 19.15 3.70 18.64
CA GLY A 352 19.84 4.87 19.18
C GLY A 352 21.19 5.14 18.49
N ALA A 353 21.94 4.10 18.12
CA ALA A 353 23.20 4.23 17.38
C ALA A 353 22.99 4.84 15.99
N VAL A 354 21.90 4.48 15.29
CA VAL A 354 21.53 5.09 14.01
C VAL A 354 21.29 6.60 14.16
N MET A 355 20.60 7.03 15.22
CA MET A 355 20.40 8.46 15.50
C MET A 355 21.73 9.17 15.80
N GLN A 356 22.59 8.57 16.62
CA GLN A 356 23.90 9.15 16.99
C GLN A 356 24.89 9.19 15.83
N HIS A 357 24.81 8.27 14.88
CA HIS A 357 25.59 8.36 13.64
C HIS A 357 25.30 9.65 12.87
N GLY A 358 24.05 10.11 12.87
CA GLY A 358 23.66 11.38 12.25
C GLY A 358 24.29 12.62 12.87
N ASN A 359 24.80 12.51 14.10
CA ASN A 359 25.47 13.59 14.83
C ASN A 359 26.98 13.62 14.62
N MET A 360 27.57 12.61 13.97
CA MET A 360 29.00 12.61 13.68
C MET A 360 29.37 13.77 12.77
N LYS A 361 30.32 14.60 13.22
CA LYS A 361 30.82 15.75 12.47
C LYS A 361 32.22 15.46 11.96
N PHE A 362 32.48 15.96 10.75
CA PHE A 362 33.76 15.84 10.08
C PHE A 362 34.12 17.19 9.49
N LYS A 363 35.41 17.53 9.53
CA LYS A 363 35.96 18.75 8.94
C LYS A 363 37.06 18.40 7.94
N GLN A 364 37.38 19.36 7.10
CA GLN A 364 38.49 19.21 6.17
C GLN A 364 39.80 19.46 6.89
N LYS A 365 40.75 18.53 6.74
CA LYS A 365 42.09 18.66 7.30
C LYS A 365 42.83 19.86 6.67
N GLN A 366 43.58 20.60 7.47
CA GLN A 366 44.27 21.81 7.00
C GLN A 366 45.24 21.47 5.86
N ARG A 367 45.05 22.12 4.70
CA ARG A 367 45.86 21.97 3.46
C ARG A 367 45.75 20.61 2.74
N GLU A 368 44.82 19.75 3.14
CA GLU A 368 44.50 18.49 2.45
C GLU A 368 43.01 18.44 2.08
N GLU A 369 42.62 17.67 1.06
CA GLU A 369 41.19 17.45 0.73
C GLU A 369 40.51 16.39 1.63
N GLN A 370 41.29 15.75 2.51
CA GLN A 370 40.84 14.64 3.33
C GLN A 370 40.00 15.12 4.52
N ALA A 371 39.05 14.28 4.93
CA ALA A 371 38.23 14.48 6.11
C ALA A 371 38.96 14.03 7.38
N GLU A 372 38.79 14.78 8.46
CA GLU A 372 39.16 14.41 9.82
C GLU A 372 37.94 14.52 10.75
N PRO A 373 37.83 13.68 11.80
CA PRO A 373 36.73 13.76 12.76
C PRO A 373 36.73 15.10 13.50
N ASP A 374 35.55 15.64 13.76
CA ASP A 374 35.33 16.92 14.44
C ASP A 374 34.33 16.78 15.59
N GLY A 375 34.67 15.94 16.58
CA GLY A 375 33.81 15.73 17.74
C GLY A 375 34.09 14.42 18.48
N THR A 376 33.24 14.14 19.47
CA THR A 376 33.30 12.93 20.34
C THR A 376 32.05 12.05 20.20
N GLU A 377 31.15 12.41 19.29
CA GLU A 377 29.88 11.74 19.04
C GLU A 377 30.10 10.29 18.58
N ALA A 378 31.24 10.00 17.95
CA ALA A 378 31.64 8.65 17.58
C ALA A 378 31.81 7.72 18.79
N ASP A 379 32.21 8.24 19.96
CA ASP A 379 32.36 7.44 21.18
C ASP A 379 31.02 6.87 21.64
N LYS A 380 29.93 7.63 21.48
CA LYS A 380 28.57 7.18 21.81
C LYS A 380 28.13 6.03 20.89
N VAL A 381 28.36 6.17 19.59
CA VAL A 381 28.05 5.12 18.61
C VAL A 381 28.87 3.86 18.89
N SER A 382 30.17 4.03 19.13
CA SER A 382 31.07 2.93 19.45
C SER A 382 30.67 2.20 20.74
N TYR A 383 30.24 2.92 21.78
CA TYR A 383 29.71 2.31 22.99
C TYR A 383 28.44 1.47 22.71
N LEU A 384 27.49 2.02 21.95
CA LEU A 384 26.22 1.34 21.66
C LEU A 384 26.39 0.10 20.78
N MET A 385 27.33 0.15 19.82
CA MET A 385 27.60 -0.95 18.88
C MET A 385 28.70 -1.92 19.37
N GLY A 386 29.35 -1.65 20.50
CA GLY A 386 30.47 -2.46 21.00
C GLY A 386 31.72 -2.40 20.11
N LEU A 387 32.00 -1.23 19.52
CA LEU A 387 33.13 -0.99 18.62
C LEU A 387 34.21 -0.12 19.28
N ASN A 388 35.42 -0.13 18.72
CA ASN A 388 36.45 0.84 19.07
C ASN A 388 36.24 2.15 18.29
N SER A 389 36.22 3.29 18.99
CA SER A 389 35.97 4.62 18.38
C SER A 389 37.07 5.04 17.40
N ALA A 390 38.33 4.83 17.75
CA ALA A 390 39.45 5.18 16.87
C ALA A 390 39.44 4.36 15.59
N ASP A 391 39.11 3.06 15.68
CA ASP A 391 39.03 2.19 14.51
C ASP A 391 37.84 2.54 13.61
N LEU A 392 36.69 2.89 14.19
CA LEU A 392 35.51 3.34 13.46
C LEU A 392 35.81 4.62 12.66
N LEU A 393 36.37 5.64 13.32
CA LEU A 393 36.73 6.90 12.68
C LEU A 393 37.79 6.70 11.60
N LYS A 394 38.79 5.85 11.86
CA LYS A 394 39.81 5.50 10.88
C LYS A 394 39.20 4.78 9.67
N ALA A 395 38.27 3.85 9.87
CA ALA A 395 37.63 3.13 8.78
C ALA A 395 36.75 4.05 7.90
N LEU A 396 36.11 5.06 8.51
CA LEU A 396 35.30 6.05 7.79
C LEU A 396 36.15 7.03 6.98
N CYS A 397 37.18 7.63 7.57
CA CYS A 397 38.05 8.61 6.89
C CYS A 397 39.06 7.93 5.93
N TYR A 398 39.51 6.73 6.27
CA TYR A 398 40.60 6.01 5.61
C TYR A 398 40.24 4.53 5.36
N PRO A 399 39.18 4.24 4.58
CA PRO A 399 38.82 2.87 4.24
C PRO A 399 39.93 2.15 3.48
N ARG A 400 40.05 0.85 3.74
CA ARG A 400 40.95 -0.06 3.01
C ARG A 400 40.19 -0.69 1.85
N VAL A 401 40.63 -0.43 0.62
CA VAL A 401 40.03 -0.99 -0.59
C VAL A 401 40.93 -2.09 -1.12
N LYS A 402 40.35 -3.23 -1.47
CA LYS A 402 41.10 -4.33 -2.10
C LYS A 402 41.28 -4.02 -3.58
N VAL A 403 42.53 -3.90 -4.02
CA VAL A 403 42.90 -3.67 -5.42
C VAL A 403 43.77 -4.84 -5.85
N GLY A 404 43.20 -5.75 -6.65
CA GLY A 404 43.83 -7.04 -6.94
C GLY A 404 43.97 -7.90 -5.67
N ASN A 405 45.21 -8.21 -5.29
CA ASN A 405 45.52 -9.01 -4.10
C ASN A 405 45.92 -8.17 -2.87
N GLU A 406 46.08 -6.86 -3.01
CA GLU A 406 46.56 -5.97 -1.93
C GLU A 406 45.45 -5.06 -1.39
N PHE A 407 45.60 -4.61 -0.15
CA PHE A 407 44.70 -3.64 0.47
C PHE A 407 45.37 -2.27 0.52
N VAL A 408 44.80 -1.30 -0.19
CA VAL A 408 45.29 0.08 -0.22
C VAL A 408 44.37 0.97 0.60
N THR A 409 44.96 1.79 1.48
CA THR A 409 44.22 2.79 2.25
C THR A 409 43.91 3.99 1.37
N LYS A 410 42.63 4.37 1.30
CA LYS A 410 42.15 5.50 0.51
C LYS A 410 41.59 6.57 1.45
N GLY A 411 42.10 7.79 1.37
CA GLY A 411 41.50 8.94 2.07
C GLY A 411 40.17 9.36 1.43
N GLN A 412 39.20 9.74 2.25
CA GLN A 412 37.91 10.28 1.81
C GLN A 412 37.79 11.79 2.08
N THR A 413 36.99 12.48 1.26
CA THR A 413 36.61 13.88 1.49
C THR A 413 35.43 13.98 2.46
N VAL A 414 35.19 15.16 3.06
CA VAL A 414 34.09 15.35 4.04
C VAL A 414 32.72 14.90 3.49
N PRO A 415 32.31 15.27 2.25
CA PRO A 415 31.05 14.79 1.69
C PRO A 415 31.01 13.26 1.50
N GLN A 416 32.14 12.62 1.15
CA GLN A 416 32.21 11.17 0.99
C GLN A 416 32.00 10.43 2.33
N VAL A 417 32.59 10.96 3.41
CA VAL A 417 32.41 10.39 4.74
C VAL A 417 30.96 10.55 5.20
N ASN A 418 30.36 11.73 5.06
CA ASN A 418 28.95 11.96 5.40
C ASN A 418 27.99 11.05 4.64
N ASN A 419 28.24 10.84 3.33
CA ASN A 419 27.47 9.90 2.52
C ASN A 419 27.67 8.44 2.98
N SER A 420 28.89 8.07 3.36
CA SER A 420 29.21 6.73 3.88
C SER A 420 28.53 6.47 5.23
N VAL A 421 28.52 7.47 6.13
CA VAL A 421 27.79 7.40 7.41
C VAL A 421 26.29 7.24 7.17
N SER A 422 25.71 8.04 6.27
CA SER A 422 24.29 7.92 5.90
C SER A 422 23.97 6.55 5.30
N ALA A 423 24.84 6.01 4.44
CA ALA A 423 24.68 4.68 3.87
C ALA A 423 24.77 3.57 4.93
N LEU A 424 25.69 3.71 5.90
CA LEU A 424 25.82 2.80 7.03
C LEU A 424 24.56 2.81 7.90
N CYS A 425 24.01 3.99 8.22
CA CYS A 425 22.75 4.12 8.96
C CYS A 425 21.61 3.35 8.30
N LYS A 426 21.44 3.56 6.99
CA LYS A 426 20.44 2.85 6.18
C LYS A 426 20.65 1.33 6.23
N SER A 427 21.90 0.87 6.09
CA SER A 427 22.23 -0.55 6.09
C SER A 427 22.02 -1.21 7.45
N VAL A 428 22.42 -0.55 8.54
CA VAL A 428 22.21 -1.05 9.91
C VAL A 428 20.72 -1.17 10.20
N TYR A 429 19.95 -0.12 9.89
CA TYR A 429 18.51 -0.11 10.10
C TYR A 429 17.79 -1.18 9.27
N GLU A 430 18.13 -1.30 7.98
CA GLU A 430 17.59 -2.35 7.10
C GLU A 430 17.89 -3.76 7.64
N LYS A 431 19.15 -4.04 7.99
CA LYS A 431 19.54 -5.36 8.49
C LYS A 431 18.87 -5.69 9.80
N MET A 432 18.72 -4.71 10.70
CA MET A 432 17.95 -4.85 11.92
C MET A 432 16.47 -5.15 11.61
N PHE A 433 15.88 -4.45 10.65
CA PHE A 433 14.50 -4.69 10.20
C PHE A 433 14.29 -6.10 9.63
N LEU A 434 15.16 -6.52 8.70
CA LEU A 434 15.12 -7.87 8.15
C LEU A 434 15.35 -8.93 9.22
N TRP A 435 16.27 -8.70 10.16
CA TRP A 435 16.50 -9.62 11.28
C TRP A 435 15.26 -9.75 12.19
N MET A 436 14.57 -8.65 12.49
CA MET A 436 13.31 -8.70 13.23
C MET A 436 12.27 -9.55 12.49
N VAL A 437 12.14 -9.38 11.17
CA VAL A 437 11.24 -10.20 10.34
C VAL A 437 11.63 -11.68 10.37
N VAL A 438 12.92 -12.01 10.29
CA VAL A 438 13.41 -13.39 10.43
C VAL A 438 13.04 -13.97 11.80
N ARG A 439 13.25 -13.24 12.90
CA ARG A 439 12.88 -13.69 14.24
C ARG A 439 11.37 -13.87 14.40
N ILE A 440 10.56 -12.98 13.82
CA ILE A 440 9.10 -13.15 13.77
C ILE A 440 8.73 -14.40 12.99
N ASN A 441 9.36 -14.66 11.84
CA ASN A 441 9.09 -15.85 11.04
C ASN A 441 9.48 -17.14 11.75
N GLU A 442 10.57 -17.17 12.50
CA GLU A 442 10.95 -18.32 13.35
C GLU A 442 9.90 -18.62 14.42
N MET A 443 9.20 -17.59 14.91
CA MET A 443 8.12 -17.73 15.90
C MET A 443 6.80 -18.16 15.28
N LEU A 444 6.51 -17.70 14.06
CA LEU A 444 5.33 -18.10 13.29
C LEU A 444 5.48 -19.48 12.62
N ASP A 445 6.70 -20.02 12.61
CA ASP A 445 6.99 -21.34 12.07
C ASP A 445 6.44 -22.44 12.98
N THR A 446 5.87 -23.48 12.35
CA THR A 446 5.47 -24.69 13.05
C THR A 446 6.01 -25.91 12.31
N LYS A 447 6.15 -27.02 13.03
CA LYS A 447 6.61 -28.29 12.44
C LYS A 447 5.58 -28.97 11.53
N GLN A 448 4.44 -28.33 11.26
CA GLN A 448 3.41 -28.91 10.41
C GLN A 448 3.82 -28.85 8.93
N PRO A 449 3.47 -29.87 8.13
CA PRO A 449 3.76 -29.86 6.70
C PRO A 449 2.99 -28.75 5.99
N ARG A 450 3.68 -28.02 5.12
CA ARG A 450 3.12 -26.94 4.28
C ARG A 450 2.82 -27.48 2.89
N SER A 451 1.62 -27.21 2.37
CA SER A 451 1.20 -27.69 1.03
C SER A 451 0.85 -26.54 0.11
N PHE A 452 0.02 -25.62 0.60
CA PHE A 452 -0.42 -24.44 -0.15
C PHE A 452 -0.35 -23.20 0.73
N PHE A 453 -0.37 -22.02 0.15
CA PHE A 453 -0.47 -20.77 0.90
C PHE A 453 -1.45 -19.79 0.25
N ILE A 454 -1.97 -18.89 1.09
CA ILE A 454 -2.66 -17.69 0.66
C ILE A 454 -1.82 -16.50 1.07
N GLY A 455 -1.33 -15.75 0.09
CA GLY A 455 -0.49 -14.57 0.28
C GLY A 455 -1.31 -13.30 0.37
N VAL A 456 -1.21 -12.56 1.48
CA VAL A 456 -1.84 -11.24 1.60
C VAL A 456 -0.78 -10.16 1.35
N LEU A 457 -0.94 -9.40 0.27
CA LEU A 457 -0.04 -8.31 -0.10
C LEU A 457 -0.62 -6.98 0.38
N ASP A 458 0.11 -6.30 1.27
CA ASP A 458 -0.13 -4.94 1.73
C ASP A 458 1.05 -4.06 1.32
N ILE A 459 0.83 -3.16 0.38
CA ILE A 459 1.85 -2.25 -0.15
C ILE A 459 1.27 -0.85 -0.30
N ALA A 460 2.14 0.16 -0.33
CA ALA A 460 1.73 1.51 -0.66
C ALA A 460 1.17 1.60 -2.08
N GLY A 461 0.15 2.44 -2.25
CA GLY A 461 -0.47 2.69 -3.56
C GLY A 461 0.34 3.65 -4.42
N PHE A 462 -0.20 4.02 -5.58
CA PHE A 462 0.40 5.00 -6.47
C PHE A 462 0.37 6.40 -5.83
N GLU A 463 1.51 7.10 -5.83
CA GLU A 463 1.71 8.38 -5.16
C GLU A 463 1.98 9.49 -6.19
N ILE A 464 1.15 10.54 -6.16
CA ILE A 464 1.31 11.74 -7.00
C ILE A 464 1.32 12.96 -6.08
N PHE A 465 2.48 13.60 -5.95
CA PHE A 465 2.67 14.82 -5.17
C PHE A 465 3.15 15.98 -6.06
N ASP A 466 3.16 17.19 -5.50
CA ASP A 466 3.71 18.37 -6.17
C ASP A 466 5.22 18.19 -6.46
N PHE A 467 5.91 17.47 -5.58
CA PHE A 467 7.31 17.10 -5.73
C PHE A 467 7.46 15.59 -5.54
N ASN A 468 7.90 14.88 -6.58
CA ASN A 468 8.09 13.42 -6.57
C ASN A 468 9.59 13.13 -6.64
N SER A 469 10.12 12.40 -5.65
CA SER A 469 11.52 11.98 -5.59
C SER A 469 11.70 10.56 -6.15
N LEU A 470 12.90 9.99 -5.99
CA LEU A 470 13.21 8.62 -6.41
C LEU A 470 12.28 7.61 -5.74
N GLU A 471 11.89 7.87 -4.50
CA GLU A 471 10.97 7.05 -3.71
C GLU A 471 9.60 6.92 -4.39
N GLN A 472 9.03 8.04 -4.86
CA GLN A 472 7.79 8.02 -5.64
C GLN A 472 7.96 7.27 -6.95
N LEU A 473 9.11 7.40 -7.64
CA LEU A 473 9.38 6.62 -8.84
C LEU A 473 9.38 5.10 -8.55
N CYS A 474 10.06 4.66 -7.48
CA CYS A 474 10.13 3.25 -7.11
C CYS A 474 8.75 2.67 -6.75
N ILE A 475 7.94 3.39 -5.97
CA ILE A 475 6.62 2.90 -5.59
C ILE A 475 5.63 2.94 -6.76
N ASN A 476 5.69 3.97 -7.60
CA ASN A 476 4.84 4.07 -8.79
C ASN A 476 5.21 3.01 -9.82
N PHE A 477 6.50 2.73 -10.02
CA PHE A 477 6.96 1.62 -10.86
C PHE A 477 6.45 0.26 -10.35
N THR A 478 6.48 0.05 -9.04
CA THR A 478 5.92 -1.17 -8.43
C THR A 478 4.42 -1.27 -8.68
N ASN A 479 3.67 -0.18 -8.51
CA ASN A 479 2.22 -0.14 -8.78
C ASN A 479 1.90 -0.32 -10.27
N GLU A 480 2.72 0.22 -11.18
CA GLU A 480 2.57 0.01 -12.63
C GLU A 480 2.67 -1.48 -12.98
N LYS A 481 3.64 -2.20 -12.39
CA LYS A 481 3.79 -3.65 -12.54
C LYS A 481 2.64 -4.43 -11.91
N LEU A 482 2.17 -4.03 -10.72
CA LEU A 482 1.00 -4.65 -10.09
C LEU A 482 -0.26 -4.46 -10.93
N GLN A 483 -0.43 -3.29 -11.54
CA GLN A 483 -1.55 -3.03 -12.44
C GLN A 483 -1.44 -3.84 -13.73
N GLN A 484 -0.24 -4.00 -14.30
CA GLN A 484 -0.02 -4.90 -15.43
C GLN A 484 -0.37 -6.35 -15.08
N PHE A 485 0.07 -6.83 -13.91
CA PHE A 485 -0.27 -8.16 -13.41
C PHE A 485 -1.79 -8.33 -13.28
N PHE A 486 -2.49 -7.33 -12.74
CA PHE A 486 -3.94 -7.34 -12.65
C PHE A 486 -4.61 -7.39 -14.04
N ASN A 487 -4.21 -6.51 -14.95
CA ASN A 487 -4.79 -6.45 -16.29
C ASN A 487 -4.62 -7.77 -17.04
N HIS A 488 -3.44 -8.38 -16.94
CA HIS A 488 -3.18 -9.68 -17.54
C HIS A 488 -4.06 -10.77 -16.93
N HIS A 489 -4.17 -10.84 -15.60
CA HIS A 489 -4.99 -11.86 -14.93
C HIS A 489 -6.50 -11.70 -15.24
N MET A 490 -7.00 -10.46 -15.21
CA MET A 490 -8.38 -10.16 -15.60
C MET A 490 -8.67 -10.61 -17.03
N PHE A 491 -7.72 -10.37 -17.94
CA PHE A 491 -7.87 -10.76 -19.34
C PHE A 491 -7.87 -12.27 -19.54
N VAL A 492 -7.01 -13.01 -18.84
CA VAL A 492 -6.99 -14.48 -18.89
C VAL A 492 -8.34 -15.05 -18.43
N LEU A 493 -8.92 -14.51 -17.35
CA LEU A 493 -10.22 -14.95 -16.86
C LEU A 493 -11.37 -14.66 -17.83
N GLU A 494 -11.37 -13.47 -18.46
CA GLU A 494 -12.36 -13.13 -19.49
C GLU A 494 -12.25 -14.07 -20.71
N GLN A 495 -11.03 -14.42 -21.13
CA GLN A 495 -10.84 -15.38 -22.23
C GLN A 495 -11.39 -16.76 -21.91
N GLU A 496 -11.17 -17.25 -20.69
CA GLU A 496 -11.70 -18.54 -20.25
C GLU A 496 -13.24 -18.55 -20.28
N GLU A 497 -13.88 -17.45 -19.87
CA GLU A 497 -15.33 -17.33 -19.91
C GLU A 497 -15.86 -17.23 -21.36
N TYR A 498 -15.25 -16.43 -22.24
CA TYR A 498 -15.64 -16.38 -23.66
C TYR A 498 -15.51 -17.73 -24.34
N LYS A 499 -14.42 -18.46 -24.07
CA LYS A 499 -14.20 -19.80 -24.61
C LYS A 499 -15.23 -20.80 -24.10
N LYS A 500 -15.60 -20.71 -22.83
CA LYS A 500 -16.61 -21.56 -22.19
C LYS A 500 -18.02 -21.28 -22.72
N GLU A 501 -18.34 -20.03 -23.00
CA GLU A 501 -19.61 -19.61 -23.62
C GLU A 501 -19.63 -19.81 -25.16
N GLY A 502 -18.50 -20.19 -25.76
CA GLY A 502 -18.40 -20.44 -27.21
C GLY A 502 -18.47 -19.17 -28.06
N ILE A 503 -18.05 -18.02 -27.51
CA ILE A 503 -18.05 -16.72 -28.19
C ILE A 503 -16.71 -16.53 -28.91
N GLU A 504 -16.75 -16.31 -30.23
CA GLU A 504 -15.57 -15.92 -30.99
C GLU A 504 -15.17 -14.47 -30.64
N TRP A 505 -13.96 -14.32 -30.08
CA TRP A 505 -13.41 -13.03 -29.67
C TRP A 505 -12.02 -12.82 -30.27
N GLU A 506 -11.77 -11.64 -30.84
CA GLU A 506 -10.47 -11.26 -31.37
C GLU A 506 -9.52 -10.85 -30.24
N PHE A 507 -8.33 -11.43 -30.24
CA PHE A 507 -7.34 -11.25 -29.18
C PHE A 507 -6.79 -9.81 -29.13
N ILE A 508 -6.92 -9.16 -27.97
CA ILE A 508 -6.26 -7.89 -27.64
C ILE A 508 -5.64 -8.04 -26.24
N ASP A 509 -4.31 -8.05 -26.14
CA ASP A 509 -3.62 -8.16 -24.86
C ASP A 509 -3.47 -6.78 -24.18
N PHE A 510 -4.35 -6.47 -23.24
CA PHE A 510 -4.31 -5.25 -22.43
C PHE A 510 -3.12 -5.20 -21.44
N GLY A 511 -2.41 -6.32 -21.22
CA GLY A 511 -1.15 -6.35 -20.46
C GLY A 511 -0.01 -5.60 -21.18
N MET A 512 -0.14 -5.40 -22.49
CA MET A 512 0.83 -4.63 -23.28
C MET A 512 0.68 -3.11 -23.15
N ASP A 513 -0.47 -2.60 -22.68
CA ASP A 513 -0.73 -1.16 -22.58
C ASP A 513 0.24 -0.47 -21.60
N LEU A 514 0.58 -1.15 -20.50
CA LEU A 514 1.53 -0.66 -19.50
C LEU A 514 2.98 -1.06 -19.79
N ALA A 515 3.21 -1.99 -20.72
CA ALA A 515 4.54 -2.51 -21.01
C ALA A 515 5.49 -1.40 -21.46
N ALA A 516 5.03 -0.44 -22.26
CA ALA A 516 5.86 0.68 -22.70
C ALA A 516 6.39 1.54 -21.53
N CYS A 517 5.57 1.77 -20.50
CA CYS A 517 5.96 2.53 -19.31
C CYS A 517 6.96 1.73 -18.45
N ILE A 518 6.68 0.44 -18.24
CA ILE A 518 7.54 -0.46 -17.45
C ILE A 518 8.90 -0.63 -18.12
N GLU A 519 8.91 -0.90 -19.42
CA GLU A 519 10.12 -1.08 -20.21
C GLU A 519 10.99 0.17 -20.27
N LEU A 520 10.38 1.36 -20.29
CA LEU A 520 11.12 2.63 -20.22
C LEU A 520 11.96 2.74 -18.95
N ILE A 521 11.48 2.17 -17.84
CA ILE A 521 12.13 2.23 -16.53
C ILE A 521 13.13 1.08 -16.38
N GLU A 522 12.78 -0.15 -16.77
CA GLU A 522 13.59 -1.35 -16.46
C GLU A 522 14.58 -1.77 -17.55
N LYS A 523 14.33 -1.44 -18.83
CA LYS A 523 15.21 -1.91 -19.90
C LYS A 523 16.55 -1.18 -19.91
N THR A 524 17.61 -1.94 -20.13
CA THR A 524 19.03 -1.56 -20.04
C THR A 524 19.44 -0.37 -20.91
N THR A 525 18.62 0.05 -21.87
CA THR A 525 18.90 1.19 -22.77
C THR A 525 18.38 2.54 -22.29
N CYS A 526 17.56 2.62 -21.23
CA CYS A 526 16.95 3.88 -20.79
C CYS A 526 16.94 4.07 -19.25
N HIS A 527 17.05 5.34 -18.86
CA HIS A 527 16.99 5.93 -17.51
C HIS A 527 17.59 5.15 -16.33
N CYS A 528 17.06 4.03 -15.83
CA CYS A 528 17.62 3.42 -14.62
C CYS A 528 19.08 2.95 -14.79
N SER A 529 19.42 2.40 -15.96
CA SER A 529 20.82 2.06 -16.30
C SER A 529 21.71 3.29 -16.48
N GLN A 530 21.15 4.42 -16.96
CA GLN A 530 21.86 5.71 -17.01
C GLN A 530 22.12 6.25 -15.61
N TRP A 531 21.21 6.04 -14.65
CA TRP A 531 21.39 6.46 -13.26
C TRP A 531 22.32 5.55 -12.47
N GLU A 532 22.42 4.26 -12.82
CA GLU A 532 23.43 3.36 -12.26
C GLU A 532 24.82 3.59 -12.88
N SER A 533 24.89 4.01 -14.14
CA SER A 533 26.15 4.31 -14.86
C SER A 533 26.63 5.77 -14.72
N SER A 534 25.78 6.72 -14.33
CA SER A 534 26.14 8.13 -14.11
C SER A 534 27.05 8.38 -12.89
N PRO A 535 26.88 7.71 -11.73
CA PRO A 535 27.75 7.87 -10.56
C PRO A 535 29.22 7.52 -10.85
N SER A 536 29.48 6.70 -11.87
CA SER A 536 30.83 6.38 -12.36
C SER A 536 31.53 7.58 -13.03
N LEU A 537 30.80 8.60 -13.45
CA LEU A 537 31.33 9.82 -14.04
C LEU A 537 31.47 10.91 -12.98
N LYS A 538 32.70 11.20 -12.53
CA LYS A 538 33.04 12.29 -11.60
C LYS A 538 32.59 13.71 -12.04
N ARG A 539 31.93 13.85 -13.19
CA ARG A 539 31.41 15.11 -13.77
C ARG A 539 29.89 15.15 -13.97
N SER A 540 29.12 14.19 -13.44
CA SER A 540 27.65 14.26 -13.50
C SER A 540 27.09 15.20 -12.43
N ALA A 541 27.21 16.52 -12.65
CA ALA A 541 26.34 17.46 -11.98
C ALA A 541 24.98 17.44 -12.70
N CYS A 542 23.87 17.33 -11.96
CA CYS A 542 22.57 17.69 -12.49
C CYS A 542 22.60 19.20 -12.76
N SER A 543 23.00 19.59 -13.98
CA SER A 543 23.25 20.98 -14.32
C SER A 543 21.95 21.78 -14.25
N PRO A 544 21.92 22.98 -13.62
CA PRO A 544 20.76 23.86 -13.66
C PRO A 544 20.49 24.45 -15.07
N ARG A 545 21.30 24.13 -16.08
CA ARG A 545 21.24 24.72 -17.44
C ARG A 545 20.15 24.17 -18.36
N LEU A 546 19.07 23.60 -17.82
CA LEU A 546 17.87 23.26 -18.61
C LEU A 546 16.77 24.34 -18.52
N GLN A 547 17.11 25.57 -18.14
CA GLN A 547 16.19 26.72 -18.11
C GLN A 547 16.24 27.64 -19.34
N THR A 548 16.86 27.27 -20.46
CA THR A 548 16.70 28.03 -21.71
C THR A 548 16.43 27.12 -22.92
N PRO A 549 15.42 27.42 -23.76
CA PRO A 549 15.07 26.58 -24.89
C PRO A 549 16.02 26.88 -26.06
N SER A 550 17.00 26.01 -26.29
CA SER A 550 17.75 26.04 -27.55
C SER A 550 16.92 25.36 -28.64
N ARG A 551 16.38 26.18 -29.55
CA ARG A 551 15.75 25.78 -30.81
C ARG A 551 16.62 24.75 -31.55
N THR A 552 16.20 23.50 -31.54
CA THR A 552 16.52 22.54 -32.59
C THR A 552 15.21 21.91 -33.04
N ASN A 553 15.02 21.92 -34.35
CA ASN A 553 13.78 21.53 -35.04
C ASN A 553 13.44 20.07 -34.73
N CYS A 554 12.56 19.86 -33.76
CA CYS A 554 11.66 18.71 -33.73
C CYS A 554 10.27 19.28 -33.90
N THR A 555 9.61 18.88 -34.98
CA THR A 555 8.28 19.30 -35.38
C THR A 555 7.30 19.21 -34.22
N THR A 556 6.84 20.38 -33.80
CA THR A 556 5.69 20.58 -32.92
C THR A 556 4.43 20.02 -33.59
N SER A 557 4.11 18.78 -33.29
CA SER A 557 2.74 18.28 -33.29
C SER A 557 2.64 17.18 -32.23
N THR A 558 1.58 17.23 -31.42
CA THR A 558 1.16 16.19 -30.46
C THR A 558 1.96 16.04 -29.16
N LEU A 559 2.00 17.09 -28.34
CA LEU A 559 2.17 16.98 -26.88
C LEU A 559 1.31 18.06 -26.20
N ALA A 560 -0.01 17.89 -26.33
CA ALA A 560 -1.00 18.65 -25.59
C ALA A 560 -2.12 17.69 -25.19
N ARG A 561 -2.26 17.47 -23.88
CA ARG A 561 -3.38 16.78 -23.22
C ARG A 561 -3.67 15.36 -23.73
N THR A 562 -2.90 14.40 -23.26
CA THR A 562 -3.37 13.02 -23.12
C THR A 562 -3.29 12.64 -21.64
N SER A 563 -4.39 12.90 -20.94
CA SER A 563 -4.76 12.16 -19.74
C SER A 563 -4.80 10.66 -20.09
N PRO A 564 -4.38 9.73 -19.22
CA PRO A 564 -4.40 8.30 -19.53
C PRO A 564 -5.83 7.71 -19.69
N LEU A 565 -6.88 8.50 -19.50
CA LEU A 565 -8.29 8.08 -19.52
C LEU A 565 -8.99 8.23 -20.89
N ARG A 566 -8.29 8.46 -21.99
CA ARG A 566 -8.93 8.80 -23.29
C ARG A 566 -8.82 7.76 -24.42
N SER A 567 -8.44 6.51 -24.17
CA SER A 567 -8.44 5.46 -25.20
C SER A 567 -9.65 4.52 -25.20
N GLN A 568 -10.56 4.55 -24.21
CA GLN A 568 -11.66 3.57 -24.12
C GLN A 568 -12.97 3.92 -24.87
N SER A 569 -13.04 4.98 -25.67
CA SER A 569 -14.28 5.37 -26.36
C SER A 569 -14.18 5.39 -27.88
N ARG A 570 -13.79 4.29 -28.54
CA ARG A 570 -14.03 4.10 -29.98
C ARG A 570 -14.30 2.64 -30.36
N LEU A 571 -15.53 2.19 -30.15
CA LEU A 571 -16.14 1.13 -30.96
C LEU A 571 -17.54 1.60 -31.40
N LYS A 572 -17.59 2.24 -32.58
CA LYS A 572 -18.83 2.37 -33.34
C LYS A 572 -19.06 1.06 -34.08
N ALA A 573 -20.19 0.40 -33.80
CA ALA A 573 -20.72 -0.65 -34.65
C ALA A 573 -20.78 -0.18 -36.11
N ARG A 574 -20.09 -0.87 -37.02
CA ARG A 574 -20.28 -0.71 -38.47
C ARG A 574 -21.48 -1.59 -38.88
N PRO A 575 -22.49 -1.07 -39.59
CA PRO A 575 -23.50 -1.92 -40.20
C PRO A 575 -22.89 -2.70 -41.38
N ARG A 576 -23.28 -3.98 -41.52
CA ARG A 576 -22.86 -4.88 -42.60
C ARG A 576 -23.25 -4.30 -43.97
N PRO A 577 -22.40 -4.42 -45.00
CA PRO A 577 -22.81 -4.16 -46.37
C PRO A 577 -23.63 -5.35 -46.89
N THR A 578 -24.86 -5.09 -47.31
CA THR A 578 -25.60 -5.98 -48.23
C THR A 578 -25.08 -5.80 -49.64
N SER A 579 -24.83 -6.89 -50.36
CA SER A 579 -24.51 -6.87 -51.79
C SER A 579 -24.71 -8.26 -52.40
N PRO A 580 -25.04 -8.36 -53.70
CA PRO A 580 -25.99 -7.60 -54.51
C PRO A 580 -27.41 -8.19 -54.46
#